data_AF-A0A317EY11-F1
#
_entry.id   AF-A0A317EY11-F1
#
_cell.length_a   1.000
_cell.length_b   1.000
_cell.length_c   1.000
_cell.angle_alpha   90.00
_cell.angle_beta   90.00
_cell.angle_gamma   90.00
#
_symmetry.space_group_name_H-M   'P 1'
#
loop_
_entity.id
_entity.type
_entity.pdbx_description
1 polymer ?
#
loop_
_entity_poly.entity_id
_entity_poly.type
_entity_poly.pdbx_seq_one_letter_code
_entity_poly.pdbx_strand_id
1 'polypeptide(L)'
;MASAGYRFAGGEGSALSAIEPKAVYRGVENYRDIFDAGANLEFFGSRLLLSGMYHSTNSVTLGAGTTYKNQLSILVQYTTNTSDLQNYSNGEAEISLRYSFK
;
A
#
# COMPACT_ATOMS: atom_id res chain seq x y z
N MET A 1 -0.04 18.42 -6.97
CA MET A 1 -0.25 17.01 -6.56
C MET A 1 -1.44 16.97 -5.63
N ALA A 2 -2.34 16.01 -5.79
CA ALA A 2 -3.52 15.84 -4.94
C ALA A 2 -3.64 14.38 -4.52
N SER A 3 -4.06 14.12 -3.28
CA SER A 3 -4.35 12.78 -2.79
C SER A 3 -5.64 12.77 -1.99
N ALA A 4 -6.36 11.66 -2.07
CA ALA A 4 -7.56 11.39 -1.30
C ALA A 4 -7.47 9.97 -0.75
N GLY A 5 -7.85 9.81 0.51
CA GLY A 5 -7.96 8.49 1.13
C GLY A 5 -8.95 8.56 2.27
N TYR A 6 -9.67 7.47 2.49
CA TYR A 6 -10.66 7.40 3.56
C TYR A 6 -10.59 6.04 4.22
N ARG A 7 -10.53 5.98 5.55
CA ARG A 7 -10.48 4.73 6.31
C ARG A 7 -11.86 4.36 6.81
N PHE A 8 -12.40 3.27 6.27
CA PHE A 8 -13.61 2.64 6.77
C PHE A 8 -13.24 1.59 7.80
N ALA A 9 -13.66 1.77 9.05
CA ALA A 9 -13.56 0.73 10.07
C ALA A 9 -14.66 -0.32 9.85
N GLY A 10 -14.30 -1.60 9.97
CA GLY A 10 -15.24 -2.71 9.96
C GLY A 10 -16.05 -2.75 11.26
N GLY A 11 -17.24 -3.35 11.20
CA GLY A 11 -18.07 -3.58 12.39
C GLY A 11 -17.43 -4.55 13.38
N GLU A 12 -17.82 -4.44 14.66
CA GLU A 12 -17.39 -5.37 15.71
C GLU A 12 -17.69 -6.82 15.30
N GLY A 13 -16.67 -7.69 15.35
CA GLY A 13 -16.78 -9.11 14.97
C GLY A 13 -16.52 -9.42 13.49
N SER A 14 -16.30 -8.42 12.63
CA SER A 14 -15.91 -8.63 11.23
C SER A 14 -14.45 -9.09 11.09
N ALA A 15 -14.19 -10.06 10.21
CA ALA A 15 -12.83 -10.47 9.86
C ALA A 15 -12.03 -9.31 9.22
N LEU A 16 -12.71 -8.49 8.40
CA LEU A 16 -12.17 -7.24 7.87
C LEU A 16 -12.38 -6.13 8.89
N SER A 17 -11.29 -5.66 9.48
CA SER A 17 -11.27 -4.65 10.55
C SER A 17 -11.17 -3.23 10.01
N ALA A 18 -10.53 -3.02 8.86
CA ALA A 18 -10.59 -1.75 8.16
C ALA A 18 -10.28 -1.90 6.66
N ILE A 19 -10.81 -0.99 5.86
CA ILE A 19 -10.45 -0.79 4.47
C ILE A 19 -10.17 0.70 4.23
N GLU A 20 -9.04 1.01 3.62
CA GLU A 20 -8.59 2.37 3.34
C GLU A 20 -8.23 2.49 1.86
N PRO A 21 -9.21 2.78 0.97
CA PRO A 21 -8.92 3.20 -0.39
C PRO A 21 -8.06 4.47 -0.40
N LYS A 22 -7.13 4.52 -1.35
CA LYS A 22 -6.22 5.64 -1.61
C LYS A 22 -6.22 5.93 -3.10
N ALA A 23 -6.33 7.20 -3.44
CA ALA A 23 -6.12 7.69 -4.79
C ALA A 23 -5.17 8.88 -4.74
N VAL A 24 -4.20 8.92 -5.64
CA VAL A 24 -3.21 9.98 -5.73
C VAL A 24 -3.08 10.40 -7.18
N TYR A 25 -3.13 11.70 -7.42
CA TYR A 25 -2.90 12.30 -8.72
C TYR A 25 -1.67 13.21 -8.65
N ARG A 26 -0.69 12.93 -9.52
CA ARG A 26 0.57 13.63 -9.62
C ARG A 26 0.71 14.18 -11.03
N GLY A 27 0.46 15.48 -11.18
CA GLY A 27 0.84 16.21 -12.39
C GLY A 27 2.34 16.44 -12.41
N VAL A 28 3.00 16.06 -13.49
CA VAL A 28 4.45 16.22 -13.68
C VAL A 28 4.67 17.12 -14.90
N GLU A 29 5.39 18.22 -14.72
CA GLU A 29 5.67 19.16 -15.80
C GLU A 29 6.52 18.48 -16.88
N ASN A 30 6.11 18.58 -18.15
CA ASN A 30 6.71 17.92 -19.32
C ASN A 30 6.63 16.38 -19.35
N TYR A 31 5.84 15.74 -18.48
CA TYR A 31 5.58 14.30 -18.51
C TYR A 31 4.09 14.00 -18.45
N ARG A 32 3.72 12.74 -18.73
CA ARG A 32 2.33 12.29 -18.65
C ARG A 32 1.91 12.23 -17.18
N ASP A 33 0.72 12.74 -16.87
CA ASP A 33 0.18 12.70 -15.51
C ASP A 33 0.15 11.28 -14.95
N ILE A 34 0.50 11.15 -13.68
CA ILE A 34 0.52 9.87 -12.97
C ILE A 34 -0.70 9.81 -12.05
N PHE A 35 -1.47 8.74 -12.19
CA PHE A 35 -2.60 8.41 -11.35
C PHE A 35 -2.31 7.10 -10.65
N ASP A 36 -2.33 7.14 -9.32
CA ASP A 36 -2.15 5.99 -8.46
C ASP A 36 -3.47 5.71 -7.75
N ALA A 37 -3.90 4.45 -7.74
CA ALA A 37 -5.08 4.01 -7.03
C ALA A 37 -4.78 2.72 -6.29
N GLY A 38 -5.18 2.64 -5.03
CA GLY A 38 -4.91 1.50 -4.19
C GLY A 38 -5.86 1.39 -3.03
N ALA A 39 -5.69 0.34 -2.24
CA ALA A 39 -6.38 0.17 -0.98
C ALA A 39 -5.49 -0.56 0.02
N ASN A 40 -5.63 -0.20 1.29
CA ASN A 40 -5.09 -0.96 2.41
C ASN A 40 -6.23 -1.69 3.11
N LEU A 41 -6.04 -2.94 3.45
CA LEU A 41 -6.96 -3.80 4.16
C LEU A 41 -6.32 -4.23 5.47
N GLU A 42 -7.06 -4.07 6.57
CA GLU A 42 -6.70 -4.57 7.88
C GLU A 42 -7.66 -5.68 8.27
N PHE A 43 -7.13 -6.81 8.72
CA PHE A 43 -7.91 -7.93 9.23
C PHE A 43 -7.56 -8.23 10.68
N PHE A 44 -8.54 -8.75 11.42
CA PHE A 44 -8.42 -9.22 12.80
C PHE A 44 -7.73 -8.23 13.76
N GLY A 45 -8.10 -6.95 13.72
CA GLY A 45 -7.51 -5.90 14.56
C GLY A 45 -6.03 -5.67 14.24
N SER A 46 -5.73 -5.45 12.95
CA SER A 46 -4.39 -5.14 12.43
C SER A 46 -3.37 -6.28 12.50
N ARG A 47 -3.80 -7.51 12.84
CA ARG A 47 -2.93 -8.70 12.82
C ARG A 47 -2.49 -9.09 11.41
N LEU A 48 -3.33 -8.83 10.41
CA LEU A 48 -2.96 -9.00 9.01
C LEU A 48 -3.25 -7.68 8.28
N LEU A 49 -2.25 -7.20 7.58
CA LEU A 49 -2.26 -6.00 6.76
C LEU A 49 -2.05 -6.45 5.32
N LEU A 50 -2.91 -6.05 4.41
CA LEU A 50 -2.70 -6.21 2.98
C LEU A 50 -2.78 -4.83 2.33
N SER A 51 -1.84 -4.51 1.45
CA SER A 51 -1.85 -3.29 0.66
C SER A 51 -1.74 -3.63 -0.81
N GLY A 52 -2.44 -2.85 -1.64
CA GLY A 52 -2.32 -2.94 -3.08
C GLY A 52 -2.43 -1.54 -3.67
N MET A 53 -1.51 -1.16 -4.54
CA MET A 53 -1.50 0.11 -5.24
C MET A 53 -1.14 -0.12 -6.70
N TYR A 54 -2.02 0.30 -7.59
CA TYR A 54 -1.79 0.36 -9.02
C TYR A 54 -1.35 1.77 -9.39
N HIS A 55 -0.33 1.87 -10.23
CA HIS A 55 0.20 3.12 -10.73
C HIS A 55 -0.01 3.16 -12.26
N SER A 56 -0.51 4.28 -12.79
CA SER A 56 -0.73 4.48 -14.24
C SER A 56 0.55 4.49 -15.07
N THR A 57 1.70 4.42 -14.42
CA THR A 57 3.02 4.15 -14.98
C THR A 57 3.22 2.66 -15.32
N ASN A 58 2.18 1.83 -15.29
CA ASN A 58 2.23 0.38 -15.46
C ASN A 58 3.06 -0.34 -14.38
N SER A 59 3.08 0.18 -13.16
CA SER A 59 3.65 -0.49 -11.99
C SER A 59 2.57 -0.83 -10.98
N VAL A 60 2.80 -1.88 -10.20
CA VAL A 60 1.88 -2.34 -9.16
C VAL A 60 2.67 -2.64 -7.91
N THR A 61 2.31 -2.02 -6.80
CA THR A 61 2.81 -2.34 -5.46
C THR A 61 1.82 -3.24 -4.75
N LEU A 62 2.29 -4.40 -4.29
CA LEU A 62 1.54 -5.29 -3.42
C LEU A 62 2.31 -5.43 -2.11
N GLY A 63 1.61 -5.36 -0.98
CA GLY A 63 2.20 -5.53 0.33
C GLY A 63 1.37 -6.42 1.24
N ALA A 64 2.06 -7.13 2.12
CA ALA A 64 1.47 -7.94 3.15
C ALA A 64 2.29 -7.81 4.43
N GLY A 65 1.60 -7.73 5.56
CA GLY A 65 2.24 -7.48 6.84
C GLY A 65 1.42 -7.97 8.01
N THR A 66 2.02 -7.90 9.18
CA THR A 66 1.39 -8.26 10.44
C THR A 66 1.80 -7.28 11.52
N THR A 67 0.89 -7.03 12.46
CA THR A 67 1.20 -6.31 13.68
C THR A 67 0.99 -7.21 14.88
N TYR A 68 2.07 -7.42 15.64
CA TYR A 68 2.08 -8.16 16.89
C TYR A 68 1.88 -7.19 18.07
N LYS A 69 0.79 -7.42 18.83
CA LYS A 69 0.43 -6.69 20.05
C LYS A 69 0.42 -5.16 19.92
N ASN A 70 0.16 -4.62 18.74
CA ASN A 70 0.24 -3.18 18.44
C ASN A 70 1.61 -2.54 18.74
N GLN A 71 2.65 -3.37 18.94
CA GLN A 71 4.01 -2.93 19.30
C GLN A 71 4.99 -3.17 18.16
N LEU A 72 4.96 -4.36 17.54
CA LEU A 72 5.85 -4.70 16.44
C LEU A 72 5.04 -4.91 15.16
N SER A 73 5.23 -4.05 14.18
CA SER A 73 4.67 -4.22 12.84
C SER A 73 5.78 -4.58 11.86
N ILE A 74 5.52 -5.59 11.03
CA ILE A 74 6.37 -5.99 9.92
C ILE A 74 5.51 -5.91 8.67
N LEU A 75 5.97 -5.17 7.67
CA LEU A 75 5.33 -5.06 6.36
C LEU A 75 6.36 -5.45 5.31
N VAL A 76 5.98 -6.32 4.39
CA VAL A 76 6.76 -6.62 3.21
C VAL A 76 5.96 -6.12 2.02
N GLN A 77 6.59 -5.38 1.13
CA GLN A 77 5.99 -4.88 -0.08
C GLN A 77 6.88 -5.15 -1.28
N TYR A 78 6.25 -5.43 -2.41
CA TYR A 78 6.91 -5.66 -3.68
C TYR A 78 6.26 -4.78 -4.73
N THR A 79 7.06 -3.94 -5.36
CA THR A 79 6.66 -3.06 -6.44
C THR A 79 7.17 -3.63 -7.75
N THR A 80 6.25 -3.98 -8.64
CA THR A 80 6.59 -4.35 -10.01
C THR A 80 7.03 -3.13 -10.79
N ASN A 81 7.94 -3.31 -11.75
CA ASN A 81 8.42 -2.20 -12.55
C ASN A 81 7.42 -1.74 -13.60
N THR A 82 7.45 -0.43 -13.83
CA THR A 82 6.81 0.26 -14.93
C THR A 82 7.23 -0.38 -16.26
N SER A 83 6.30 -0.50 -17.21
CA SER A 83 6.50 -1.18 -18.50
C SER A 83 7.79 -0.81 -19.25
N ASP A 84 8.23 0.44 -19.10
CA ASP A 84 9.38 0.99 -19.83
C ASP A 84 10.74 0.59 -19.21
N LEU A 85 10.74 0.09 -17.96
CA LEU A 85 11.93 -0.29 -17.19
C LEU A 85 12.05 -1.79 -16.92
N GLN A 86 11.09 -2.62 -17.37
CA GLN A 86 11.13 -4.08 -17.17
C GLN A 86 12.36 -4.75 -17.80
N ASN A 87 12.97 -4.15 -18.83
CA ASN A 87 14.21 -4.65 -19.42
C ASN A 87 15.48 -4.29 -18.61
N TYR A 88 15.38 -3.37 -17.64
CA TYR A 88 16.53 -2.81 -16.91
C TYR A 88 16.50 -3.09 -15.40
N SER A 89 15.34 -3.41 -14.83
CA SER A 89 15.20 -3.69 -13.40
C SER A 89 14.11 -4.75 -13.16
N ASN A 90 14.26 -5.58 -12.13
CA ASN A 90 13.40 -6.74 -11.83
C ASN A 90 12.36 -6.46 -10.72
N GLY A 91 11.96 -5.20 -10.54
CA GLY A 91 11.09 -4.75 -9.45
C GLY A 91 11.86 -4.49 -8.15
N GLU A 92 11.18 -3.89 -7.18
CA GLU A 92 11.74 -3.49 -5.90
C GLU A 92 11.01 -4.21 -4.77
N ALA A 93 11.76 -4.93 -3.93
CA ALA A 93 11.24 -5.52 -2.70
C ALA A 93 11.66 -4.66 -1.50
N GLU A 94 10.71 -4.27 -0.66
CA GLU A 94 10.96 -3.51 0.55
C GLU A 94 10.39 -4.26 1.77
N ILE A 95 11.12 -4.17 2.87
CA ILE A 95 10.71 -4.69 4.17
C ILE A 95 10.72 -3.53 5.14
N SER A 96 9.57 -3.19 5.69
CA SER A 96 9.38 -2.14 6.69
C SER A 96 9.21 -2.78 8.06
N LEU A 97 10.03 -2.36 9.01
CA LEU A 97 9.92 -2.75 10.42
C LEU A 97 9.53 -1.52 11.24
N ARG A 98 8.51 -1.65 12.08
CA ARG A 98 8.09 -0.59 12.99
C ARG A 98 7.92 -1.14 14.40
N TYR A 99 8.59 -0.51 15.36
CA TYR A 99 8.47 -0.83 16.77
C TYR A 99 7.95 0.38 17.55
N SER A 100 6.99 0.17 18.46
CA SER A 100 6.37 1.21 19.28
C SER A 100 6.57 0.92 20.77
N PHE A 101 7.27 1.81 21.48
CA PHE A 101 7.63 1.72 22.90
C PHE A 101 6.49 2.01 23.89
N LYS A 102 5.23 1.76 23.50
CA LYS A 102 4.06 2.02 24.37
C LYS A 102 3.81 0.86 25.32
#